data_AF-A0A917UFL8-F1
#
_entry.id   AF-A0A917UFL8-F1
#
_cell.length_a   1.000
_cell.length_b   1.000
_cell.length_c   1.000
_cell.angle_alpha   90.00
_cell.angle_beta   90.00
_cell.angle_gamma   90.00
#
_symmetry.space_group_name_H-M   'P 1'
#
loop_
_entity.id
_entity.type
_entity.pdbx_description
1 polymer ?
#
loop_
_entity_poly.entity_id
_entity_poly.type
_entity_poly.pdbx_seq_one_letter_code
_entity_poly.pdbx_strand_id
1 'polypeptide(L)'
;MPSRSSARLAALTVAAVCSAASTVALTSPAQADGLRIHDIQGTTRTSPYAGQKVTDVPGIVTATRTYGSSRGFWLQDPTPDANPATSEGVFVFTSSTPKVAVGDSVTVTGTVSEYVPGGATTGNQSLTEITKPTVTTVSTGNAVPAPVVIDKKSVPSAYTPTGDTAAGGSVNGLTLQPKKYALDYYESLEGMNVQVKDARVVTATDPYAELWVTVKPHENRTNRGGSLYRSYRDQNTGRLQIQSLGATADFPVANVGDTLTGATTGPMDYNQYGGYTLVASSLGTLKSGGLQRETTKKQSSGELAVATYNVENLDPSDGTFAAHAAAIVNNLQSPDIVSLEEIQDNNGATDDGTVAADVTVNKLIDAIVAAGGPKYQWRSINPVNDQDGGEPGGNIRQVFLFNPERVSFVDRAGGDSTTAVGVTKVHGKAQLTASPGRIDPANSAWTTSRKPLAGEFVFHGKTVFVIANHLNSKGGDQGLTSQYQPVVRSSETQRHAQATLVNAFVRNILDVQKDAEVIALGDMNDFDFSGTTKILESHGVLWSAIQSLPTKERYTYDYQGNEQVLDQILISKQIRSKGDFAYDSVHINSEFHDQISDHDPQVLRFRP
;
A
#
# COMPACT_ATOMS: atom_id res chain seq x y z
N MET A 1 22.87 -28.04 -54.72
CA MET A 1 22.93 -28.61 -56.08
C MET A 1 23.61 -29.97 -56.01
N PRO A 2 23.43 -30.89 -56.97
CA PRO A 2 22.27 -31.16 -57.82
C PRO A 2 21.72 -32.58 -57.46
N SER A 3 20.86 -33.31 -58.19
CA SER A 3 20.21 -33.15 -59.49
C SER A 3 18.85 -33.88 -59.46
N ARG A 4 17.75 -33.34 -60.04
CA ARG A 4 17.15 -33.74 -61.35
C ARG A 4 16.62 -35.20 -61.40
N SER A 5 15.55 -35.56 -62.10
CA SER A 5 14.36 -34.94 -62.76
C SER A 5 13.48 -36.15 -63.21
N SER A 6 12.22 -36.13 -63.66
CA SER A 6 11.42 -35.27 -64.56
C SER A 6 9.94 -35.73 -64.36
N ALA A 7 8.87 -34.91 -64.44
CA ALA A 7 8.21 -34.37 -65.64
C ALA A 7 8.03 -35.40 -66.79
N ARG A 8 6.91 -35.55 -67.50
CA ARG A 8 5.61 -34.81 -67.57
C ARG A 8 4.45 -35.83 -67.33
N LEU A 9 3.19 -35.77 -67.81
CA LEU A 9 2.42 -34.91 -68.75
C LEU A 9 0.91 -34.99 -68.38
N ALA A 10 0.01 -34.48 -69.22
CA ALA A 10 -1.43 -34.33 -68.97
C ALA A 10 -2.31 -35.03 -70.01
N ALA A 11 -3.60 -35.22 -69.70
CA ALA A 11 -4.66 -35.41 -70.68
C ALA A 11 -5.95 -34.72 -70.20
N LEU A 12 -6.51 -33.83 -71.03
CA LEU A 12 -7.84 -33.24 -70.85
C LEU A 12 -8.89 -34.09 -71.58
N THR A 13 -10.13 -34.10 -71.12
CA THR A 13 -11.29 -34.39 -71.97
C THR A 13 -12.53 -33.67 -71.44
N VAL A 14 -13.43 -33.23 -72.32
CA VAL A 14 -14.41 -32.16 -72.04
C VAL A 14 -15.85 -32.60 -72.36
N ALA A 15 -16.76 -32.21 -71.46
CA ALA A 15 -18.20 -32.02 -71.60
C ALA A 15 -19.14 -33.18 -72.00
N ALA A 16 -20.19 -33.34 -71.18
CA ALA A 16 -21.58 -33.23 -71.64
C ALA A 16 -22.47 -32.69 -70.50
N VAL A 17 -23.42 -31.81 -70.81
CA VAL A 17 -24.35 -31.18 -69.85
C VAL A 17 -25.73 -31.85 -69.96
N CYS A 18 -26.39 -32.10 -68.84
CA CYS A 18 -27.84 -32.27 -68.77
C CYS A 18 -28.39 -31.54 -67.55
N SER A 19 -29.30 -30.60 -67.80
CA SER A 19 -29.87 -29.71 -66.79
C SER A 19 -31.07 -30.36 -66.09
N ALA A 20 -31.11 -30.31 -64.76
CA ALA A 20 -32.33 -30.50 -63.98
C ALA A 20 -32.46 -29.32 -63.02
N ALA A 21 -33.45 -28.46 -63.24
CA ALA A 21 -33.70 -27.30 -62.39
C ALA A 21 -34.40 -27.75 -61.10
N SER A 22 -33.67 -27.76 -59.99
CA SER A 22 -34.24 -27.76 -58.65
C SER A 22 -34.10 -26.36 -58.09
N THR A 23 -35.22 -25.74 -57.70
CA THR A 23 -35.24 -24.47 -56.97
C THR A 23 -34.64 -24.66 -55.59
N VAL A 24 -33.32 -24.49 -55.47
CA VAL A 24 -32.69 -24.25 -54.17
C VAL A 24 -33.20 -22.90 -53.69
N ALA A 25 -34.10 -22.93 -52.71
CA ALA A 25 -34.29 -21.77 -51.87
C ALA A 25 -32.93 -21.45 -51.26
N LEU A 26 -32.32 -20.35 -51.69
CA LEU A 26 -31.18 -19.77 -51.00
C LEU A 26 -31.71 -19.29 -49.65
N THR A 27 -31.74 -20.19 -48.68
CA THR A 27 -31.67 -19.79 -47.28
C THR A 27 -30.39 -18.99 -47.16
N SER A 28 -30.51 -17.66 -47.09
CA SER A 28 -29.43 -16.81 -46.60
C SER A 28 -28.86 -17.51 -45.37
N PRO A 29 -27.53 -17.74 -45.28
CA PRO A 29 -26.98 -18.27 -44.04
C PRO A 29 -27.46 -17.37 -42.92
N ALA A 30 -28.13 -17.95 -41.93
CA ALA A 30 -28.53 -17.22 -40.75
C ALA A 30 -27.26 -16.55 -40.22
N GLN A 31 -27.31 -15.23 -40.08
CA GLN A 31 -26.21 -14.43 -39.58
C GLN A 31 -25.87 -14.98 -38.19
N ALA A 32 -24.75 -15.71 -38.09
CA ALA A 32 -24.23 -16.13 -36.80
C ALA A 32 -23.97 -14.85 -36.01
N ASP A 33 -24.51 -14.76 -34.79
CA ASP A 33 -24.27 -13.60 -33.94
C ASP A 33 -22.77 -13.39 -33.79
N GLY A 34 -22.31 -12.20 -34.18
CA GLY A 34 -20.90 -11.87 -34.23
C GLY A 34 -20.35 -11.64 -32.83
N LEU A 35 -19.13 -12.16 -32.60
CA LEU A 35 -18.38 -12.08 -31.34
C LEU A 35 -18.56 -10.75 -30.61
N ARG A 36 -18.91 -10.82 -29.32
CA ARG A 36 -19.14 -9.67 -28.45
C ARG A 36 -18.07 -9.50 -27.38
N ILE A 37 -18.17 -8.41 -26.62
CA ILE A 37 -17.18 -8.09 -25.59
C ILE A 37 -17.29 -9.05 -24.40
N HIS A 38 -18.50 -9.46 -24.01
CA HIS A 38 -18.69 -10.53 -23.02
C HIS A 38 -18.09 -11.88 -23.43
N ASP A 39 -18.09 -12.23 -24.73
CA ASP A 39 -17.39 -13.44 -25.19
C ASP A 39 -15.87 -13.31 -25.01
N ILE A 40 -15.32 -12.12 -25.27
CA ILE A 40 -13.89 -11.81 -25.12
C ILE A 40 -13.50 -11.83 -23.64
N GLN A 41 -14.27 -11.21 -22.77
CA GLN A 41 -13.99 -11.20 -21.33
C GLN A 41 -14.16 -12.60 -20.72
N GLY A 42 -15.25 -13.28 -21.07
CA GLY A 42 -15.59 -14.59 -20.50
C GLY A 42 -15.95 -14.52 -19.02
N THR A 43 -15.94 -15.67 -18.34
CA THR A 43 -16.43 -15.81 -16.95
C THR A 43 -15.32 -15.99 -15.91
N THR A 44 -14.08 -15.68 -16.28
CA THR A 44 -12.83 -15.92 -15.53
C THR A 44 -11.92 -14.69 -15.67
N ARG A 45 -10.85 -14.60 -14.88
CA ARG A 45 -9.92 -13.44 -14.86
C ARG A 45 -8.89 -13.44 -15.99
N THR A 46 -9.27 -14.06 -17.09
CA THR A 46 -8.40 -14.36 -18.22
C THR A 46 -9.32 -14.71 -19.37
N SER A 47 -9.16 -14.01 -20.47
CA SER A 47 -9.94 -14.15 -21.68
C SER A 47 -9.83 -15.55 -22.28
N PRO A 48 -10.95 -16.22 -22.65
CA PRO A 48 -10.90 -17.41 -23.49
C PRO A 48 -10.37 -17.12 -24.91
N TYR A 49 -10.26 -15.85 -25.29
CA TYR A 49 -9.67 -15.38 -26.55
C TYR A 49 -8.23 -14.87 -26.42
N ALA A 50 -7.58 -14.98 -25.24
CA ALA A 50 -6.20 -14.56 -25.05
C ALA A 50 -5.24 -15.10 -26.14
N GLY A 51 -4.49 -14.20 -26.79
CA GLY A 51 -3.60 -14.49 -27.91
C GLY A 51 -4.28 -14.70 -29.27
N GLN A 52 -5.61 -14.75 -29.33
CA GLN A 52 -6.37 -14.95 -30.57
C GLN A 52 -6.66 -13.63 -31.29
N LYS A 53 -6.86 -13.69 -32.60
CA LYS A 53 -7.31 -12.55 -33.41
C LYS A 53 -8.84 -12.49 -33.43
N VAL A 54 -9.40 -11.37 -32.99
CA VAL A 54 -10.82 -11.05 -33.05
C VAL A 54 -11.10 -10.09 -34.22
N THR A 55 -12.30 -10.16 -34.80
CA THR A 55 -12.66 -9.42 -36.02
C THR A 55 -14.00 -8.73 -35.85
N ASP A 56 -14.03 -7.45 -36.22
CA ASP A 56 -15.20 -6.56 -36.27
C ASP A 56 -16.08 -6.54 -35.01
N VAL A 57 -15.44 -6.62 -33.83
CA VAL A 57 -16.10 -6.56 -32.51
C VAL A 57 -16.73 -5.17 -32.33
N PRO A 58 -18.06 -5.05 -32.19
CA PRO A 58 -18.73 -3.76 -32.10
C PRO A 58 -18.71 -3.19 -30.68
N GLY A 59 -18.83 -1.87 -30.57
CA GLY A 59 -19.12 -1.21 -29.29
C GLY A 59 -19.24 0.31 -29.41
N ILE A 60 -19.48 0.97 -28.28
CA ILE A 60 -19.43 2.44 -28.12
C ILE A 60 -18.18 2.82 -27.33
N VAL A 61 -17.45 3.84 -27.80
CA VAL A 61 -16.30 4.41 -27.09
C VAL A 61 -16.80 5.18 -25.88
N THR A 62 -16.41 4.76 -24.67
CA THR A 62 -16.86 5.34 -23.40
C THR A 62 -15.89 6.37 -22.84
N ALA A 63 -14.59 6.19 -23.07
CA ALA A 63 -13.51 7.04 -22.58
C ALA A 63 -12.25 6.90 -23.45
N THR A 64 -11.35 7.89 -23.44
CA THR A 64 -10.07 7.85 -24.18
C THR A 64 -8.89 8.23 -23.28
N ARG A 65 -7.81 7.43 -23.29
CA ARG A 65 -6.57 7.68 -22.55
C ARG A 65 -5.51 8.15 -23.55
N THR A 66 -5.15 9.43 -23.48
CA THR A 66 -4.27 10.12 -24.45
C THR A 66 -2.85 10.37 -23.92
N TYR A 67 -2.63 10.16 -22.62
CA TYR A 67 -1.38 10.34 -21.88
C TYR A 67 -0.71 9.01 -21.53
N GLY A 68 0.52 9.08 -20.97
CA GLY A 68 1.28 7.90 -20.56
C GLY A 68 1.73 7.00 -21.72
N SER A 69 2.13 5.77 -21.36
CA SER A 69 2.48 4.68 -22.28
C SER A 69 1.28 3.84 -22.70
N SER A 70 0.32 3.60 -21.78
CA SER A 70 -0.93 2.87 -22.03
C SER A 70 -1.98 3.75 -22.74
N ARG A 71 -1.69 4.18 -23.97
CA ARG A 71 -2.63 4.97 -24.77
C ARG A 71 -3.62 4.08 -25.51
N GLY A 72 -4.89 4.46 -25.45
CA GLY A 72 -6.00 3.64 -25.94
C GLY A 72 -7.35 4.26 -25.62
N PHE A 73 -8.40 3.46 -25.75
CA PHE A 73 -9.76 3.87 -25.42
C PHE A 73 -10.55 2.69 -24.85
N TRP A 74 -11.56 2.97 -24.04
CA TRP A 74 -12.48 1.96 -23.54
C TRP A 74 -13.65 1.83 -24.49
N LEU A 75 -13.97 0.59 -24.83
CA LEU A 75 -15.07 0.19 -25.70
C LEU A 75 -16.06 -0.62 -24.87
N GLN A 76 -17.36 -0.31 -24.95
CA GLN A 76 -18.39 -1.04 -24.23
C GLN A 76 -19.54 -1.45 -25.15
N ASP A 77 -20.07 -2.66 -24.98
CA ASP A 77 -21.19 -3.18 -25.76
C ASP A 77 -22.49 -2.44 -25.39
N PRO A 78 -23.22 -1.84 -26.35
CA PRO A 78 -24.53 -1.23 -26.09
C PRO A 78 -25.67 -2.27 -25.93
N THR A 79 -25.38 -3.55 -26.18
CA THR A 79 -26.31 -4.70 -26.12
C THR A 79 -25.78 -5.76 -25.14
N PRO A 80 -25.81 -5.47 -23.82
CA PRO A 80 -25.25 -6.35 -22.79
C PRO A 80 -26.00 -7.68 -22.68
N ASP A 81 -25.30 -8.72 -22.22
CA ASP A 81 -25.86 -10.01 -21.86
C ASP A 81 -26.61 -9.95 -20.49
N ALA A 82 -27.00 -11.13 -19.97
CA ALA A 82 -27.68 -11.26 -18.68
C ALA A 82 -26.84 -11.98 -17.60
N ASN A 83 -25.57 -12.24 -17.87
CA ASN A 83 -24.66 -12.96 -17.02
C ASN A 83 -23.83 -11.97 -16.18
N PRO A 84 -24.02 -11.91 -14.84
CA PRO A 84 -23.27 -10.96 -14.02
C PRO A 84 -21.77 -11.27 -13.92
N ALA A 85 -21.30 -12.40 -14.45
CA ALA A 85 -19.90 -12.84 -14.41
C ALA A 85 -19.10 -12.52 -15.68
N THR A 86 -19.69 -11.84 -16.66
CA THR A 86 -19.05 -11.31 -17.87
C THR A 86 -19.00 -9.78 -17.80
N SER A 87 -17.92 -9.18 -18.31
CA SER A 87 -17.87 -7.72 -18.53
C SER A 87 -18.24 -7.38 -19.96
N GLU A 88 -18.91 -6.25 -20.14
CA GLU A 88 -19.27 -5.69 -21.44
C GLU A 88 -18.30 -4.60 -21.91
N GLY A 89 -17.28 -4.30 -21.10
CA GLY A 89 -16.23 -3.34 -21.40
C GLY A 89 -14.91 -4.03 -21.76
N VAL A 90 -14.09 -3.38 -22.58
CA VAL A 90 -12.71 -3.81 -22.88
C VAL A 90 -11.84 -2.60 -23.22
N PHE A 91 -10.56 -2.64 -22.85
CA PHE A 91 -9.61 -1.63 -23.26
C PHE A 91 -9.03 -1.93 -24.64
N VAL A 92 -8.95 -0.92 -25.51
CA VAL A 92 -8.37 -1.04 -26.85
C VAL A 92 -7.05 -0.26 -26.88
N PHE A 93 -5.94 -0.98 -26.76
CA PHE A 93 -4.60 -0.41 -26.69
C PHE A 93 -4.07 -0.03 -28.10
N THR A 94 -3.85 1.27 -28.31
CA THR A 94 -3.44 1.86 -29.59
C THR A 94 -1.97 2.27 -29.63
N SER A 95 -1.23 2.16 -28.51
CA SER A 95 0.17 2.60 -28.31
C SER A 95 0.49 4.05 -28.74
N SER A 96 -0.55 4.84 -29.01
CA SER A 96 -0.52 6.16 -29.62
C SER A 96 -1.86 6.84 -29.35
N THR A 97 -1.96 8.16 -29.49
CA THR A 97 -3.21 8.89 -29.22
C THR A 97 -4.34 8.34 -30.12
N PRO A 98 -5.47 7.87 -29.54
CA PRO A 98 -6.57 7.30 -30.32
C PRO A 98 -7.22 8.36 -31.23
N LYS A 99 -7.78 7.92 -32.35
CA LYS A 99 -8.43 8.77 -33.36
C LYS A 99 -9.96 8.77 -33.29
N VAL A 100 -10.51 8.18 -32.22
CA VAL A 100 -11.95 8.08 -31.95
C VAL A 100 -12.34 9.07 -30.85
N ALA A 101 -13.61 9.48 -30.83
CA ALA A 101 -14.21 10.30 -29.79
C ALA A 101 -15.14 9.47 -28.90
N VAL A 102 -15.41 9.96 -27.69
CA VAL A 102 -16.45 9.39 -26.81
C VAL A 102 -17.82 9.51 -27.49
N GLY A 103 -18.59 8.42 -27.47
CA GLY A 103 -19.86 8.30 -28.20
C GLY A 103 -19.70 7.84 -29.66
N ASP A 104 -18.50 7.59 -30.17
CA ASP A 104 -18.33 6.90 -31.45
C ASP A 104 -18.76 5.44 -31.32
N SER A 105 -19.58 4.97 -32.26
CA SER A 105 -19.80 3.53 -32.47
C SER A 105 -18.77 3.03 -33.45
N VAL A 106 -18.05 1.98 -33.08
CA VAL A 106 -16.93 1.44 -33.86
C VAL A 106 -17.01 -0.08 -33.94
N THR A 107 -16.38 -0.66 -34.97
CA THR A 107 -15.94 -2.05 -34.94
C THR A 107 -14.42 -2.12 -34.78
N VAL A 108 -13.94 -3.10 -34.02
CA VAL A 108 -12.52 -3.31 -33.75
C VAL A 108 -12.08 -4.71 -34.16
N THR A 109 -11.05 -4.76 -34.99
CA THR A 109 -10.33 -5.99 -35.36
C THR A 109 -8.92 -5.93 -34.76
N GLY A 110 -8.50 -6.93 -33.99
CA GLY A 110 -7.21 -6.90 -33.27
C GLY A 110 -6.84 -8.24 -32.63
N THR A 111 -5.83 -8.25 -31.76
CA THR A 111 -5.42 -9.44 -30.99
C THR A 111 -5.69 -9.23 -29.51
N VAL A 112 -6.47 -10.11 -28.90
CA VAL A 112 -6.74 -10.07 -27.45
C VAL A 112 -5.48 -10.46 -26.69
N SER A 113 -5.17 -9.74 -25.61
CA SER A 113 -4.00 -9.92 -24.77
C SER A 113 -4.35 -9.75 -23.30
N GLU A 114 -3.62 -10.44 -22.44
CA GLU A 114 -3.62 -10.25 -20.99
C GLU A 114 -2.47 -9.31 -20.64
N TYR A 115 -2.78 -8.08 -20.20
CA TYR A 115 -1.78 -7.13 -19.73
C TYR A 115 -1.72 -7.15 -18.20
N VAL A 116 -0.55 -7.38 -17.60
CA VAL A 116 -0.39 -7.34 -16.12
C VAL A 116 0.28 -6.02 -15.71
N PRO A 117 -0.44 -5.08 -15.06
CA PRO A 117 0.14 -3.85 -14.54
C PRO A 117 1.28 -4.11 -13.55
N GLY A 118 2.42 -3.45 -13.76
CA GLY A 118 3.68 -3.72 -13.02
C GLY A 118 4.45 -4.98 -13.45
N GLY A 119 3.88 -5.81 -14.33
CA GLY A 119 4.51 -7.02 -14.89
C GLY A 119 4.18 -8.31 -14.14
N ALA A 120 4.36 -9.45 -14.82
CA ALA A 120 3.86 -10.76 -14.40
C ALA A 120 4.41 -11.29 -13.06
N THR A 121 5.56 -10.78 -12.58
CA THR A 121 6.17 -11.20 -11.31
C THR A 121 5.57 -10.51 -10.08
N THR A 122 4.75 -9.48 -10.25
CA THR A 122 4.12 -8.73 -9.14
C THR A 122 3.05 -9.53 -8.39
N GLY A 123 2.44 -10.53 -9.04
CA GLY A 123 1.23 -11.17 -8.55
C GLY A 123 -0.04 -10.33 -8.69
N ASN A 124 -0.01 -9.21 -9.42
CA ASN A 124 -1.23 -8.51 -9.86
C ASN A 124 -2.07 -9.40 -10.78
N GLN A 125 -3.35 -9.07 -10.90
CA GLN A 125 -4.22 -9.64 -11.94
C GLN A 125 -3.88 -9.01 -13.31
N SER A 126 -4.31 -9.66 -14.39
CA SER A 126 -4.27 -9.08 -15.73
C SER A 126 -5.48 -8.18 -15.99
N LEU A 127 -5.40 -7.44 -17.08
CA LEU A 127 -6.49 -6.77 -17.78
C LEU A 127 -6.65 -7.40 -19.16
N THR A 128 -7.89 -7.61 -19.61
CA THR A 128 -8.17 -8.02 -20.98
C THR A 128 -8.13 -6.80 -21.91
N GLU A 129 -7.22 -6.81 -22.90
CA GLU A 129 -7.11 -5.73 -23.88
C GLU A 129 -7.08 -6.21 -25.34
N ILE A 130 -7.61 -5.39 -26.26
CA ILE A 130 -7.46 -5.61 -27.70
C ILE A 130 -6.27 -4.78 -28.21
N THR A 131 -5.22 -5.48 -28.61
CA THR A 131 -3.96 -4.90 -29.11
C THR A 131 -3.88 -4.90 -30.64
N LYS A 132 -2.99 -4.05 -31.18
CA LYS A 132 -2.76 -3.85 -32.63
C LYS A 132 -4.08 -3.60 -33.40
N PRO A 133 -4.97 -2.71 -32.92
CA PRO A 133 -6.33 -2.60 -33.44
C PRO A 133 -6.37 -1.93 -34.82
N THR A 134 -7.22 -2.46 -35.69
CA THR A 134 -7.84 -1.74 -36.81
C THR A 134 -9.24 -1.33 -36.35
N VAL A 135 -9.55 -0.04 -36.37
CA VAL A 135 -10.80 0.54 -35.87
C VAL A 135 -11.56 1.17 -37.03
N THR A 136 -12.84 0.82 -37.19
CA THR A 136 -13.74 1.40 -38.20
C THR A 136 -14.89 2.10 -37.50
N THR A 137 -15.02 3.42 -37.69
CA THR A 137 -16.16 4.18 -37.15
C THR A 137 -17.41 3.93 -37.99
N VAL A 138 -18.48 3.51 -37.32
CA VAL A 138 -19.81 3.22 -37.90
C VAL A 138 -20.72 4.44 -37.80
N SER A 139 -20.73 5.11 -36.65
CA SER A 139 -21.46 6.36 -36.40
C SER A 139 -20.79 7.16 -35.29
N THR A 140 -21.11 8.44 -35.17
CA THR A 140 -20.53 9.36 -34.15
C THR A 140 -21.63 10.02 -33.32
N GLY A 141 -21.29 10.47 -32.11
CA GLY A 141 -22.22 11.20 -31.24
C GLY A 141 -23.38 10.37 -30.68
N ASN A 142 -23.21 9.05 -30.57
CA ASN A 142 -24.18 8.16 -29.95
C ASN A 142 -24.21 8.35 -28.42
N ALA A 143 -25.30 7.93 -27.78
CA ALA A 143 -25.34 7.83 -26.32
C ALA A 143 -24.36 6.76 -25.82
N VAL A 144 -23.54 7.12 -24.84
CA VAL A 144 -22.66 6.18 -24.12
C VAL A 144 -23.52 5.29 -23.20
N PRO A 145 -23.21 3.99 -23.04
CA PRO A 145 -23.86 3.13 -22.06
C PRO A 145 -23.90 3.76 -20.66
N ALA A 146 -25.06 3.66 -20.02
CA ALA A 146 -25.28 4.21 -18.68
C ALA A 146 -24.32 3.54 -17.68
N PRO A 147 -23.69 4.29 -16.77
CA PRO A 147 -22.69 3.73 -15.88
C PRO A 147 -23.31 2.76 -14.85
N VAL A 148 -22.62 1.66 -14.57
CA VAL A 148 -23.02 0.72 -13.52
C VAL A 148 -22.79 1.36 -12.15
N VAL A 149 -23.85 1.48 -11.35
CA VAL A 149 -23.77 2.05 -10.00
C VAL A 149 -23.13 1.05 -9.04
N ILE A 150 -21.99 1.43 -8.47
CA ILE A 150 -21.30 0.71 -7.41
C ILE A 150 -21.73 1.33 -6.08
N ASP A 151 -22.43 0.55 -5.24
CA ASP A 151 -22.90 0.99 -3.93
C ASP A 151 -22.77 -0.11 -2.86
N LYS A 152 -23.14 0.23 -1.61
CA LYS A 152 -23.12 -0.70 -0.48
C LYS A 152 -23.99 -1.97 -0.63
N LYS A 153 -24.91 -2.01 -1.60
CA LYS A 153 -25.78 -3.16 -1.89
C LYS A 153 -25.21 -4.03 -3.01
N SER A 154 -24.52 -3.43 -3.98
CA SER A 154 -23.93 -4.19 -5.09
C SER A 154 -22.66 -4.92 -4.67
N VAL A 155 -21.81 -4.30 -3.85
CA VAL A 155 -20.52 -4.89 -3.41
C VAL A 155 -20.72 -5.95 -2.30
N PRO A 156 -20.35 -7.22 -2.51
CA PRO A 156 -20.44 -8.29 -1.49
C PRO A 156 -19.58 -8.05 -0.25
N SER A 157 -19.83 -8.80 0.84
CA SER A 157 -19.12 -8.63 2.12
C SER A 157 -17.95 -9.60 2.34
N ALA A 158 -17.80 -10.65 1.54
CA ALA A 158 -16.55 -11.40 1.49
C ALA A 158 -15.64 -10.75 0.44
N TYR A 159 -14.34 -10.66 0.71
CA TYR A 159 -13.43 -9.93 -0.18
C TYR A 159 -12.98 -10.78 -1.37
N THR A 160 -12.32 -11.92 -1.13
CA THR A 160 -11.78 -12.81 -2.17
C THR A 160 -12.33 -14.25 -2.08
N PRO A 161 -12.37 -14.98 -3.21
CA PRO A 161 -12.44 -16.44 -3.19
C PRO A 161 -11.14 -17.04 -2.62
N THR A 162 -11.22 -18.28 -2.13
CA THR A 162 -10.02 -19.09 -1.86
C THR A 162 -9.42 -19.53 -3.20
N GLY A 163 -8.12 -19.34 -3.38
CA GLY A 163 -7.43 -19.74 -4.61
C GLY A 163 -7.34 -21.26 -4.80
N ASP A 164 -7.18 -21.69 -6.04
CA ASP A 164 -7.01 -23.10 -6.37
C ASP A 164 -5.63 -23.59 -5.92
N THR A 165 -5.62 -24.51 -4.96
CA THR A 165 -4.41 -25.16 -4.45
C THR A 165 -3.61 -25.92 -5.52
N ALA A 166 -4.26 -26.43 -6.58
CA ALA A 166 -3.56 -27.08 -7.70
C ALA A 166 -2.84 -26.07 -8.60
N ALA A 167 -3.33 -24.82 -8.65
CA ALA A 167 -2.72 -23.68 -9.34
C ALA A 167 -1.92 -22.76 -8.38
N GLY A 168 -1.36 -23.31 -7.29
CA GLY A 168 -0.52 -22.56 -6.36
C GLY A 168 -1.25 -21.46 -5.56
N GLY A 169 -2.57 -21.56 -5.44
CA GLY A 169 -3.42 -20.53 -4.85
C GLY A 169 -3.90 -19.46 -5.83
N SER A 170 -3.72 -19.65 -7.14
CA SER A 170 -4.25 -18.71 -8.15
C SER A 170 -5.79 -18.69 -8.17
N VAL A 171 -6.38 -17.51 -8.37
CA VAL A 171 -7.82 -17.32 -8.59
C VAL A 171 -8.21 -17.16 -10.06
N ASN A 172 -7.25 -17.14 -10.99
CA ASN A 172 -7.52 -16.75 -12.39
C ASN A 172 -8.47 -17.71 -13.11
N GLY A 173 -8.26 -19.02 -12.94
CA GLY A 173 -9.09 -20.06 -13.53
C GLY A 173 -10.43 -20.30 -12.81
N LEU A 174 -10.76 -19.53 -11.76
CA LEU A 174 -12.02 -19.66 -11.04
C LEU A 174 -13.11 -18.84 -11.73
N THR A 175 -14.28 -19.46 -11.95
CA THR A 175 -15.48 -18.74 -12.40
C THR A 175 -15.86 -17.66 -11.40
N LEU A 176 -16.02 -16.42 -11.88
CA LEU A 176 -16.36 -15.27 -11.04
C LEU A 176 -17.70 -15.49 -10.33
N GLN A 177 -17.76 -15.09 -9.06
CA GLN A 177 -18.98 -15.03 -8.25
C GLN A 177 -19.23 -13.59 -7.73
N PRO A 178 -19.62 -12.63 -8.60
CA PRO A 178 -19.80 -11.21 -8.25
C PRO A 178 -20.86 -10.91 -7.19
N LYS A 179 -21.75 -11.86 -6.91
CA LYS A 179 -22.74 -11.76 -5.82
C LYS A 179 -22.19 -12.22 -4.45
N LYS A 180 -20.97 -12.76 -4.42
CA LYS A 180 -20.36 -13.39 -3.24
C LYS A 180 -19.05 -12.73 -2.83
N TYR A 181 -18.19 -12.36 -3.78
CA TYR A 181 -16.87 -11.78 -3.52
C TYR A 181 -16.74 -10.38 -4.13
N ALA A 182 -16.21 -9.44 -3.36
CA ALA A 182 -15.97 -8.07 -3.83
C ALA A 182 -14.92 -8.02 -4.95
N LEU A 183 -13.87 -8.84 -4.88
CA LEU A 183 -12.86 -8.92 -5.93
C LEU A 183 -13.46 -9.41 -7.26
N ASP A 184 -14.35 -10.40 -7.22
CA ASP A 184 -15.06 -10.89 -8.41
C ASP A 184 -16.05 -9.85 -8.94
N TYR A 185 -16.66 -9.04 -8.07
CA TYR A 185 -17.57 -7.97 -8.46
C TYR A 185 -16.85 -6.86 -9.24
N TYR A 186 -15.69 -6.39 -8.76
CA TYR A 186 -14.92 -5.39 -9.49
C TYR A 186 -14.36 -5.94 -10.81
N GLU A 187 -13.94 -7.21 -10.83
CA GLU A 187 -13.53 -7.90 -12.08
C GLU A 187 -14.66 -7.95 -13.11
N SER A 188 -15.88 -8.31 -12.71
CA SER A 188 -17.04 -8.36 -13.64
C SER A 188 -17.42 -7.01 -14.24
N LEU A 189 -16.75 -5.93 -13.84
CA LEU A 189 -16.92 -4.58 -14.38
C LEU A 189 -15.71 -4.09 -15.19
N GLU A 190 -14.68 -4.92 -15.41
CA GLU A 190 -13.44 -4.52 -16.09
C GLU A 190 -13.71 -3.77 -17.41
N GLY A 191 -13.21 -2.54 -17.53
CA GLY A 191 -13.40 -1.70 -18.71
C GLY A 191 -14.80 -1.09 -18.89
N MET A 192 -15.81 -1.49 -18.10
CA MET A 192 -17.15 -0.90 -18.15
C MET A 192 -17.15 0.50 -17.54
N ASN A 193 -18.00 1.38 -18.08
CA ASN A 193 -18.32 2.65 -17.45
C ASN A 193 -19.06 2.40 -16.12
N VAL A 194 -18.52 2.91 -15.01
CA VAL A 194 -19.05 2.74 -13.65
C VAL A 194 -19.29 4.10 -12.97
N GLN A 195 -20.07 4.09 -11.90
CA GLN A 195 -20.39 5.26 -11.09
C GLN A 195 -20.32 4.95 -9.60
N VAL A 196 -19.67 5.84 -8.84
CA VAL A 196 -19.93 6.01 -7.39
C VAL A 196 -20.64 7.33 -7.15
N LYS A 197 -21.34 7.45 -6.01
CA LYS A 197 -22.10 8.66 -5.67
C LYS A 197 -21.98 9.00 -4.19
N ASP A 198 -21.81 10.29 -3.89
CA ASP A 198 -21.76 10.84 -2.52
C ASP A 198 -20.73 10.09 -1.65
N ALA A 199 -19.57 9.79 -2.24
CA ALA A 199 -18.59 8.84 -1.71
C ALA A 199 -17.59 9.54 -0.78
N ARG A 200 -17.39 8.98 0.42
CA ARG A 200 -16.46 9.53 1.42
C ARG A 200 -15.03 9.13 1.10
N VAL A 201 -14.11 10.09 1.16
CA VAL A 201 -12.66 9.89 1.03
C VAL A 201 -12.14 9.14 2.26
N VAL A 202 -11.36 8.10 2.03
CA VAL A 202 -10.81 7.19 3.06
C VAL A 202 -9.29 7.00 2.96
N THR A 203 -8.65 7.56 1.92
CA THR A 203 -7.23 7.94 1.88
C THR A 203 -7.13 9.23 1.10
N ALA A 204 -6.26 10.14 1.56
CA ALA A 204 -6.04 11.45 0.97
C ALA A 204 -5.59 11.39 -0.50
N THR A 205 -5.61 12.55 -1.16
CA THR A 205 -5.08 12.69 -2.53
C THR A 205 -3.56 12.57 -2.54
N ASP A 206 -3.04 11.75 -3.45
CA ASP A 206 -1.60 11.50 -3.62
C ASP A 206 -0.98 12.34 -4.78
N PRO A 207 0.37 12.33 -4.94
CA PRO A 207 1.04 13.03 -6.03
C PRO A 207 0.73 12.53 -7.45
N TYR A 208 0.06 11.39 -7.60
CA TYR A 208 -0.31 10.79 -8.89
C TYR A 208 -1.73 11.16 -9.34
N ALA A 209 -2.41 12.04 -8.59
CA ALA A 209 -3.82 12.38 -8.77
C ALA A 209 -4.73 11.15 -8.60
N GLU A 210 -4.45 10.37 -7.55
CA GLU A 210 -5.23 9.26 -7.06
C GLU A 210 -5.73 9.57 -5.65
N LEU A 211 -6.89 9.04 -5.27
CA LEU A 211 -7.40 9.02 -3.89
C LEU A 211 -8.24 7.76 -3.67
N TRP A 212 -8.61 7.46 -2.42
CA TRP A 212 -9.49 6.33 -2.13
C TRP A 212 -10.82 6.80 -1.56
N VAL A 213 -11.92 6.18 -2.01
CA VAL A 213 -13.25 6.37 -1.43
C VAL A 213 -13.83 5.07 -0.91
N THR A 214 -14.86 5.16 -0.05
CA THR A 214 -15.69 4.00 0.32
C THR A 214 -17.12 4.12 -0.21
N VAL A 215 -17.60 3.06 -0.87
CA VAL A 215 -19.01 2.87 -1.22
C VAL A 215 -19.83 2.26 -0.07
N LYS A 216 -19.16 1.80 0.99
CA LYS A 216 -19.77 1.24 2.22
C LYS A 216 -19.51 2.17 3.42
N PRO A 217 -20.30 3.24 3.59
CA PRO A 217 -19.98 4.34 4.52
C PRO A 217 -19.93 3.98 6.02
N HIS A 218 -20.32 2.75 6.40
CA HIS A 218 -20.26 2.24 7.78
C HIS A 218 -19.33 1.03 7.96
N GLU A 219 -18.73 0.50 6.89
CA GLU A 219 -17.75 -0.58 6.99
C GLU A 219 -16.49 -0.02 7.66
N ASN A 220 -16.13 -0.60 8.82
CA ASN A 220 -14.92 -0.33 9.60
C ASN A 220 -14.53 1.14 9.84
N ARG A 221 -15.50 2.05 9.76
CA ARG A 221 -15.31 3.50 9.87
C ARG A 221 -14.72 3.93 11.23
N THR A 222 -13.56 4.59 11.17
CA THR A 222 -12.93 5.30 12.29
C THR A 222 -13.69 6.56 12.70
N ASN A 223 -13.27 7.18 13.79
CA ASN A 223 -13.88 8.43 14.26
C ASN A 223 -13.55 9.61 13.31
N ARG A 224 -12.37 9.58 12.69
CA ARG A 224 -11.80 10.67 11.89
C ARG A 224 -12.19 10.61 10.42
N GLY A 225 -12.32 9.40 9.83
CA GLY A 225 -13.07 9.25 8.59
C GLY A 225 -12.68 8.10 7.67
N GLY A 226 -11.53 7.44 7.86
CA GLY A 226 -11.10 6.39 6.95
C GLY A 226 -11.86 5.08 7.13
N SER A 227 -11.16 3.98 6.81
CA SER A 227 -11.62 2.61 6.96
C SER A 227 -10.54 1.76 7.62
N LEU A 228 -10.74 1.35 8.86
CA LEU A 228 -9.76 0.61 9.63
C LEU A 228 -9.59 -0.83 9.12
N TYR A 229 -8.36 -1.27 8.90
CA TYR A 229 -8.06 -2.66 8.57
C TYR A 229 -7.73 -3.48 9.83
N ARG A 230 -8.72 -4.23 10.32
CA ARG A 230 -8.67 -4.84 11.67
C ARG A 230 -8.11 -6.27 11.73
N SER A 231 -8.06 -6.98 10.60
CA SER A 231 -7.45 -8.31 10.50
C SER A 231 -7.33 -8.78 9.05
N TYR A 232 -6.50 -9.79 8.80
CA TYR A 232 -6.42 -10.50 7.51
C TYR A 232 -7.73 -11.15 7.02
N ARG A 233 -8.82 -11.13 7.81
CA ARG A 233 -10.16 -11.66 7.45
C ARG A 233 -11.24 -10.58 7.36
N ASP A 234 -10.88 -9.32 7.59
CA ASP A 234 -11.79 -8.19 7.72
C ASP A 234 -11.28 -7.05 6.82
N GLN A 235 -11.17 -7.38 5.54
CA GLN A 235 -10.69 -6.48 4.49
C GLN A 235 -11.82 -5.52 4.09
N ASN A 236 -11.50 -4.24 3.94
CA ASN A 236 -12.49 -3.24 3.55
C ASN A 236 -12.94 -3.48 2.11
N THR A 237 -14.14 -4.02 1.94
CA THR A 237 -14.66 -4.46 0.64
C THR A 237 -15.17 -3.31 -0.22
N GLY A 238 -15.68 -2.25 0.43
CA GLY A 238 -16.23 -1.07 -0.22
C GLY A 238 -15.20 -0.01 -0.62
N ARG A 239 -13.89 -0.22 -0.39
CA ARG A 239 -12.85 0.70 -0.86
C ARG A 239 -12.73 0.63 -2.39
N LEU A 240 -12.57 1.78 -3.03
CA LEU A 240 -12.32 1.91 -4.45
C LEU A 240 -11.36 3.08 -4.69
N GLN A 241 -10.32 2.86 -5.49
CA GLN A 241 -9.43 3.94 -5.90
C GLN A 241 -10.13 4.78 -6.98
N ILE A 242 -9.98 6.11 -6.90
CA ILE A 242 -10.35 7.06 -7.93
C ILE A 242 -9.04 7.64 -8.49
N GLN A 243 -8.83 7.57 -9.81
CA GLN A 243 -7.69 8.17 -10.51
C GLN A 243 -8.20 9.19 -11.53
N SER A 244 -7.47 10.28 -11.80
CA SER A 244 -7.86 11.21 -12.88
C SER A 244 -7.72 10.58 -14.28
N LEU A 245 -8.74 10.70 -15.13
CA LEU A 245 -8.59 10.59 -16.60
C LEU A 245 -8.22 11.93 -17.25
N GLY A 246 -8.54 13.04 -16.58
CA GLY A 246 -8.39 14.40 -17.08
C GLY A 246 -7.00 14.99 -16.81
N ALA A 247 -6.91 16.32 -16.75
CA ALA A 247 -5.69 16.96 -16.26
C ALA A 247 -5.53 16.65 -14.76
N THR A 248 -4.31 16.36 -14.32
CA THR A 248 -4.02 16.11 -12.90
C THR A 248 -4.27 17.34 -12.03
N ALA A 249 -4.09 18.56 -12.59
CA ALA A 249 -4.37 19.83 -11.93
C ALA A 249 -5.87 20.08 -11.63
N ASP A 250 -6.78 19.36 -12.30
CA ASP A 250 -8.23 19.45 -12.05
C ASP A 250 -8.70 18.42 -10.99
N PHE A 251 -7.81 17.53 -10.53
CA PHE A 251 -8.15 16.50 -9.55
C PHE A 251 -8.26 17.10 -8.15
N PRO A 252 -9.27 16.73 -7.34
CA PRO A 252 -9.48 17.31 -6.03
C PRO A 252 -8.34 16.96 -5.07
N VAL A 253 -7.87 17.98 -4.34
CA VAL A 253 -6.95 17.85 -3.22
C VAL A 253 -7.79 17.62 -1.95
N ALA A 254 -7.82 16.38 -1.46
CA ALA A 254 -8.74 15.92 -0.43
C ALA A 254 -8.00 15.24 0.73
N ASN A 255 -8.56 15.38 1.93
CA ASN A 255 -8.13 14.66 3.13
C ASN A 255 -9.13 13.54 3.48
N VAL A 256 -8.73 12.64 4.36
CA VAL A 256 -9.63 11.61 4.91
C VAL A 256 -10.86 12.25 5.55
N GLY A 257 -12.03 11.65 5.34
CA GLY A 257 -13.31 12.15 5.85
C GLY A 257 -13.99 13.22 4.98
N ASP A 258 -13.30 13.80 4.00
CA ASP A 258 -13.93 14.60 2.94
C ASP A 258 -14.89 13.74 2.09
N THR A 259 -15.70 14.36 1.23
CA THR A 259 -16.69 13.65 0.41
C THR A 259 -16.74 14.17 -1.02
N LEU A 260 -16.65 13.27 -2.01
CA LEU A 260 -16.99 13.55 -3.40
C LEU A 260 -18.52 13.52 -3.55
N THR A 261 -19.14 14.69 -3.48
CA THR A 261 -20.60 14.84 -3.56
C THR A 261 -21.11 14.82 -5.00
N GLY A 262 -22.28 14.26 -5.24
CA GLY A 262 -22.75 13.99 -6.60
C GLY A 262 -22.10 12.73 -7.18
N ALA A 263 -21.96 12.68 -8.51
CA ALA A 263 -21.52 11.50 -9.25
C ALA A 263 -20.02 11.60 -9.63
N THR A 264 -19.27 10.53 -9.36
CA THR A 264 -17.96 10.29 -9.98
C THR A 264 -18.11 9.13 -10.96
N THR A 265 -17.73 9.31 -12.22
CA THR A 265 -17.98 8.34 -13.31
C THR A 265 -16.77 8.16 -14.22
N GLY A 266 -16.56 6.93 -14.69
CA GLY A 266 -15.53 6.59 -15.65
C GLY A 266 -15.38 5.08 -15.79
N PRO A 267 -14.53 4.60 -16.71
CA PRO A 267 -14.23 3.18 -16.82
C PRO A 267 -13.61 2.63 -15.53
N MET A 268 -13.97 1.38 -15.21
CA MET A 268 -13.20 0.54 -14.29
C MET A 268 -11.92 0.06 -15.00
N ASP A 269 -10.80 0.15 -14.32
CA ASP A 269 -9.48 -0.26 -14.78
C ASP A 269 -8.72 -0.96 -13.63
N TYR A 270 -7.50 -1.44 -13.85
CA TYR A 270 -6.66 -2.03 -12.81
C TYR A 270 -5.31 -1.32 -12.72
N ASN A 271 -5.04 -0.68 -11.58
CA ASN A 271 -3.79 0.01 -11.28
C ASN A 271 -2.77 -0.95 -10.63
N GLN A 272 -1.51 -0.86 -11.02
CA GLN A 272 -0.42 -1.65 -10.42
C GLN A 272 -0.22 -1.38 -8.91
N TYR A 273 -0.62 -0.20 -8.42
CA TYR A 273 -0.48 0.24 -7.03
C TYR A 273 -1.81 0.40 -6.27
N GLY A 274 -2.89 -0.22 -6.76
CA GLY A 274 -4.18 -0.24 -6.06
C GLY A 274 -5.10 -1.42 -6.39
N GLY A 275 -4.93 -2.06 -7.55
CA GLY A 275 -5.93 -2.95 -8.11
C GLY A 275 -7.05 -2.17 -8.78
N TYR A 276 -8.30 -2.62 -8.62
CA TYR A 276 -9.44 -2.00 -9.31
C TYR A 276 -9.62 -0.52 -8.98
N THR A 277 -9.73 0.28 -10.04
CA THR A 277 -9.66 1.74 -10.01
C THR A 277 -10.71 2.32 -10.95
N LEU A 278 -11.48 3.30 -10.47
CA LEU A 278 -12.35 4.11 -11.33
C LEU A 278 -11.51 5.25 -11.91
N VAL A 279 -11.25 5.22 -13.21
CA VAL A 279 -10.48 6.26 -13.93
C VAL A 279 -11.44 7.37 -14.32
N ALA A 280 -11.56 8.38 -13.47
CA ALA A 280 -12.64 9.36 -13.48
C ALA A 280 -12.57 10.30 -14.69
N SER A 281 -13.56 10.13 -15.58
CA SER A 281 -13.89 11.06 -16.67
C SER A 281 -14.75 12.24 -16.20
N SER A 282 -15.46 12.06 -15.09
CA SER A 282 -16.20 13.10 -14.36
C SER A 282 -16.09 12.84 -12.87
N LEU A 283 -15.95 13.90 -12.08
CA LEU A 283 -15.73 13.84 -10.63
C LEU A 283 -16.87 14.52 -9.88
N GLY A 284 -17.26 13.93 -8.75
CA GLY A 284 -18.10 14.58 -7.77
C GLY A 284 -17.41 15.81 -7.18
N THR A 285 -18.20 16.80 -6.77
CA THR A 285 -17.68 18.02 -6.14
C THR A 285 -17.14 17.70 -4.74
N LEU A 286 -15.87 17.99 -4.51
CA LEU A 286 -15.25 17.83 -3.19
C LEU A 286 -15.96 18.73 -2.17
N LYS A 287 -16.36 18.12 -1.05
CA LYS A 287 -16.86 18.80 0.14
C LYS A 287 -15.99 18.39 1.32
N SER A 288 -15.37 19.37 1.98
CA SER A 288 -14.53 19.07 3.14
C SER A 288 -15.32 18.52 4.33
N GLY A 289 -14.73 17.55 5.02
CA GLY A 289 -15.15 17.04 6.33
C GLY A 289 -14.62 17.88 7.50
N GLY A 290 -13.70 18.81 7.26
CA GLY A 290 -13.14 19.71 8.28
C GLY A 290 -12.09 19.08 9.19
N LEU A 291 -11.45 17.97 8.77
CA LEU A 291 -10.43 17.25 9.52
C LEU A 291 -9.29 18.19 9.99
N GLN A 292 -8.85 18.04 11.24
CA GLN A 292 -7.77 18.82 11.84
C GLN A 292 -6.65 17.90 12.35
N ARG A 293 -5.39 18.30 12.15
CA ARG A 293 -4.22 17.60 12.72
C ARG A 293 -4.29 17.64 14.25
N GLU A 294 -3.95 16.54 14.90
CA GLU A 294 -4.10 16.38 16.35
C GLU A 294 -2.97 16.99 17.16
N THR A 295 -3.16 17.05 18.47
CA THR A 295 -2.14 17.42 19.45
C THR A 295 -2.38 16.62 20.71
N THR A 296 -1.32 15.94 21.16
CA THR A 296 -1.36 15.11 22.36
C THR A 296 -1.32 15.96 23.64
N LYS A 297 -1.51 15.32 24.79
CA LYS A 297 -1.33 15.97 26.10
C LYS A 297 0.15 16.01 26.50
N LYS A 298 0.63 17.19 26.93
CA LYS A 298 1.96 17.33 27.57
C LYS A 298 2.09 16.48 28.84
N GLN A 299 3.27 15.90 29.04
CA GLN A 299 3.65 15.16 30.23
C GLN A 299 3.76 16.05 31.47
N SER A 300 3.36 15.53 32.63
CA SER A 300 3.63 16.15 33.93
C SER A 300 5.08 15.90 34.39
N SER A 301 5.52 16.61 35.43
CA SER A 301 6.87 16.45 36.00
C SER A 301 7.15 15.05 36.58
N GLY A 302 6.11 14.27 36.89
CA GLY A 302 6.22 12.88 37.34
C GLY A 302 6.08 11.83 36.23
N GLU A 303 5.75 12.24 35.02
CA GLU A 303 5.63 11.35 33.85
C GLU A 303 6.86 11.47 32.95
N LEU A 304 7.32 10.33 32.44
CA LEU A 304 8.27 10.23 31.33
C LEU A 304 7.47 10.08 30.03
N ALA A 305 7.69 10.97 29.07
CA ALA A 305 7.19 10.86 27.70
C ALA A 305 8.24 10.24 26.77
N VAL A 306 7.88 9.15 26.09
CA VAL A 306 8.71 8.45 25.10
C VAL A 306 7.91 8.33 23.81
N ALA A 307 8.41 8.91 22.73
CA ALA A 307 7.77 8.92 21.42
C ALA A 307 8.57 8.17 20.35
N THR A 308 7.92 7.79 19.26
CA THR A 308 8.53 7.31 18.00
C THR A 308 7.97 8.12 16.84
N TYR A 309 8.82 8.40 15.85
CA TYR A 309 8.45 9.14 14.65
C TYR A 309 9.39 8.78 13.49
N ASN A 310 8.85 8.08 12.48
CA ASN A 310 9.48 8.00 11.17
C ASN A 310 9.42 9.38 10.50
N VAL A 311 10.56 9.88 10.02
CA VAL A 311 10.67 11.21 9.38
C VAL A 311 10.88 11.16 7.86
N GLU A 312 10.63 10.00 7.22
CA GLU A 312 10.64 9.80 5.76
C GLU A 312 11.96 10.23 5.09
N ASN A 313 13.00 9.42 5.27
CA ASN A 313 14.37 9.56 4.73
C ASN A 313 15.05 10.94 4.92
N LEU A 314 14.66 11.72 5.94
CA LEU A 314 15.13 13.09 6.18
C LEU A 314 16.66 13.27 6.09
N ASP A 315 17.13 14.09 5.14
CA ASP A 315 18.53 14.44 4.88
C ASP A 315 18.77 15.98 4.82
N PRO A 316 20.01 16.49 4.89
CA PRO A 316 20.29 17.94 4.96
C PRO A 316 19.80 18.78 3.76
N SER A 317 19.43 18.18 2.64
CA SER A 317 18.83 18.84 1.47
C SER A 317 17.33 19.13 1.62
N ASP A 318 16.62 18.45 2.54
CA ASP A 318 15.18 18.59 2.68
C ASP A 318 14.71 19.95 3.22
N GLY A 319 13.50 20.30 2.79
CA GLY A 319 12.74 21.46 3.25
C GLY A 319 11.83 21.21 4.47
N THR A 320 11.64 19.96 4.88
CA THR A 320 10.63 19.55 5.87
C THR A 320 11.05 19.73 7.34
N PHE A 321 12.32 20.01 7.64
CA PHE A 321 12.86 20.16 9.01
C PHE A 321 12.01 21.04 9.94
N ALA A 322 11.54 22.19 9.44
CA ALA A 322 10.71 23.11 10.24
C ALA A 322 9.33 22.50 10.57
N ALA A 323 8.80 21.65 9.69
CA ALA A 323 7.54 20.97 9.88
C ALA A 323 7.67 19.77 10.84
N HIS A 324 8.72 18.93 10.72
CA HIS A 324 9.00 17.88 11.70
C HIS A 324 9.30 18.47 13.10
N ALA A 325 10.03 19.59 13.15
CA ALA A 325 10.25 20.34 14.39
C ALA A 325 8.93 20.84 15.00
N ALA A 326 8.05 21.43 14.18
CA ALA A 326 6.73 21.86 14.62
C ALA A 326 5.87 20.68 15.12
N ALA A 327 5.93 19.52 14.46
CA ALA A 327 5.27 18.29 14.90
C ALA A 327 5.77 17.83 16.28
N ILE A 328 7.10 17.78 16.48
CA ILE A 328 7.71 17.36 17.75
C ILE A 328 7.37 18.34 18.88
N VAL A 329 7.38 19.66 18.60
CA VAL A 329 7.16 20.68 19.63
C VAL A 329 5.68 20.88 19.95
N ASN A 330 4.85 21.06 18.94
CA ASN A 330 3.45 21.47 19.10
C ASN A 330 2.50 20.27 19.17
N ASN A 331 2.67 19.27 18.31
CA ASN A 331 1.73 18.14 18.24
C ASN A 331 2.09 17.04 19.25
N LEU A 332 3.38 16.68 19.38
CA LEU A 332 3.89 15.74 20.39
C LEU A 332 4.19 16.39 21.75
N GLN A 333 4.07 17.71 21.88
CA GLN A 333 4.26 18.48 23.11
C GLN A 333 5.68 18.40 23.73
N SER A 334 6.71 18.18 22.91
CA SER A 334 8.11 17.97 23.31
C SER A 334 8.31 16.81 24.31
N PRO A 335 8.28 15.55 23.83
CA PRO A 335 8.54 14.36 24.64
C PRO A 335 9.91 14.40 25.34
N ASP A 336 10.08 13.65 26.44
CA ASP A 336 11.37 13.62 27.13
C ASP A 336 12.40 12.77 26.36
N ILE A 337 11.93 11.77 25.59
CA ILE A 337 12.69 10.95 24.65
C ILE A 337 11.90 10.83 23.34
N VAL A 338 12.58 10.95 22.20
CA VAL A 338 12.04 10.65 20.86
C VAL A 338 12.95 9.63 20.18
N SER A 339 12.40 8.48 19.79
CA SER A 339 12.98 7.58 18.80
C SER A 339 12.66 8.14 17.42
N LEU A 340 13.68 8.35 16.59
CA LEU A 340 13.52 8.73 15.21
C LEU A 340 13.92 7.56 14.31
N GLU A 341 13.07 7.29 13.33
CA GLU A 341 13.29 6.34 12.27
C GLU A 341 13.52 7.10 10.95
N GLU A 342 14.29 6.52 10.02
CA GLU A 342 14.65 7.11 8.71
C GLU A 342 15.44 8.43 8.73
N ILE A 343 16.36 8.58 9.68
CA ILE A 343 17.40 9.62 9.57
C ILE A 343 18.46 9.19 8.55
N GLN A 344 18.59 9.96 7.47
CA GLN A 344 19.58 9.76 6.40
C GLN A 344 20.97 10.31 6.74
N ASP A 345 21.93 9.98 5.86
CA ASP A 345 23.31 10.46 5.94
C ASP A 345 23.41 11.98 5.69
N ASN A 346 24.56 12.56 6.02
CA ASN A 346 24.88 13.97 5.81
C ASN A 346 24.84 14.39 4.31
N ASN A 347 24.70 13.44 3.40
CA ASN A 347 24.65 13.59 1.94
C ASN A 347 23.41 12.90 1.30
N GLY A 348 22.42 12.48 2.10
CA GLY A 348 21.22 11.79 1.62
C GLY A 348 21.51 10.45 0.95
N ALA A 349 20.79 10.14 -0.13
CA ALA A 349 20.97 8.93 -0.94
C ALA A 349 22.24 8.88 -1.80
N THR A 350 23.25 9.72 -1.53
CA THR A 350 24.46 9.80 -2.34
C THR A 350 25.45 8.68 -1.96
N ASP A 351 25.53 7.66 -2.81
CA ASP A 351 26.45 6.52 -2.65
C ASP A 351 27.93 6.93 -2.86
N ASP A 352 28.54 7.49 -1.81
CA ASP A 352 29.97 7.86 -1.75
C ASP A 352 30.73 7.27 -0.55
N GLY A 353 30.07 6.47 0.29
CA GLY A 353 30.62 5.87 1.51
C GLY A 353 30.39 6.68 2.80
N THR A 354 29.69 7.81 2.75
CA THR A 354 29.28 8.57 3.93
C THR A 354 28.26 7.78 4.77
N VAL A 355 28.60 7.54 6.04
CA VAL A 355 27.71 6.87 7.04
C VAL A 355 27.40 7.73 8.27
N ALA A 356 27.73 9.03 8.22
CA ALA A 356 27.53 9.98 9.32
C ALA A 356 26.25 10.80 9.10
N ALA A 357 25.51 11.07 10.17
CA ALA A 357 24.25 11.82 10.16
C ALA A 357 24.22 13.00 11.17
N ASP A 358 25.38 13.44 11.65
CA ASP A 358 25.48 14.51 12.65
C ASP A 358 25.01 15.86 12.11
N VAL A 359 25.20 16.17 10.83
CA VAL A 359 24.66 17.37 10.18
C VAL A 359 23.13 17.29 10.12
N THR A 360 22.60 16.15 9.68
CA THR A 360 21.16 15.86 9.60
C THR A 360 20.48 16.03 10.96
N VAL A 361 20.99 15.36 11.99
CA VAL A 361 20.41 15.38 13.34
C VAL A 361 20.55 16.77 13.99
N ASN A 362 21.69 17.44 13.84
CA ASN A 362 21.86 18.79 14.41
C ASN A 362 20.95 19.81 13.70
N LYS A 363 20.74 19.72 12.37
CA LYS A 363 19.78 20.58 11.63
C LYS A 363 18.36 20.41 12.15
N LEU A 364 17.94 19.19 12.51
CA LEU A 364 16.64 18.94 13.15
C LEU A 364 16.57 19.48 14.58
N ILE A 365 17.62 19.32 15.39
CA ILE A 365 17.67 19.88 16.76
C ILE A 365 17.61 21.41 16.74
N ASP A 366 18.34 22.06 15.84
CA ASP A 366 18.30 23.52 15.70
C ASP A 366 16.93 24.01 15.21
N ALA A 367 16.25 23.26 14.33
CA ALA A 367 14.87 23.53 13.93
C ALA A 367 13.88 23.36 15.11
N ILE A 368 14.05 22.33 15.95
CA ILE A 368 13.26 22.12 17.17
C ILE A 368 13.43 23.28 18.15
N VAL A 369 14.67 23.75 18.37
CA VAL A 369 14.95 24.94 19.19
C VAL A 369 14.31 26.20 18.60
N ALA A 370 14.39 26.38 17.27
CA ALA A 370 13.75 27.50 16.58
C ALA A 370 12.21 27.48 16.67
N ALA A 371 11.60 26.28 16.74
CA ALA A 371 10.18 26.09 16.99
C ALA A 371 9.77 26.30 18.47
N GLY A 372 10.72 26.55 19.38
CA GLY A 372 10.47 26.74 20.82
C GLY A 372 10.57 25.48 21.66
N GLY A 373 11.08 24.38 21.10
CA GLY A 373 11.35 23.12 21.79
C GLY A 373 12.65 23.11 22.60
N PRO A 374 12.92 22.02 23.33
CA PRO A 374 14.16 21.85 24.07
C PRO A 374 15.35 21.61 23.13
N LYS A 375 16.55 22.01 23.54
CA LYS A 375 17.78 21.57 22.88
C LYS A 375 18.08 20.12 23.29
N TYR A 376 17.50 19.17 22.55
CA TYR A 376 17.74 17.75 22.74
C TYR A 376 19.24 17.41 22.62
N GLN A 377 19.68 16.44 23.42
CA GLN A 377 20.89 15.66 23.14
C GLN A 377 20.50 14.43 22.32
N TRP A 378 21.46 13.79 21.65
CA TRP A 378 21.17 12.64 20.80
C TRP A 378 22.20 11.50 20.89
N ARG A 379 21.77 10.28 20.55
CA ARG A 379 22.62 9.09 20.40
C ARG A 379 22.18 8.26 19.21
N SER A 380 23.15 7.74 18.45
CA SER A 380 22.97 6.76 17.39
C SER A 380 24.28 5.97 17.20
N ILE A 381 24.25 4.97 16.33
CA ILE A 381 25.43 4.22 15.88
C ILE A 381 25.39 4.20 14.35
N ASN A 382 26.38 4.83 13.72
CA ASN A 382 26.54 4.84 12.26
C ASN A 382 26.50 3.40 11.70
N PRO A 383 25.77 3.16 10.61
CA PRO A 383 25.82 1.89 9.88
C PRO A 383 27.20 1.54 9.32
N VAL A 384 27.31 0.32 8.79
CA VAL A 384 28.33 0.00 7.79
C VAL A 384 27.71 0.26 6.42
N ASN A 385 28.45 0.89 5.50
CA ASN A 385 27.93 1.29 4.18
C ASN A 385 27.24 0.11 3.46
N ASP A 386 26.03 0.35 2.97
CA ASP A 386 25.20 -0.60 2.22
C ASP A 386 24.75 -1.86 2.99
N GLN A 387 25.05 -1.98 4.30
CA GLN A 387 24.70 -3.16 5.11
C GLN A 387 23.39 -3.00 5.90
N ASP A 388 22.95 -1.77 6.14
CA ASP A 388 21.66 -1.43 6.73
C ASP A 388 20.76 -0.96 5.58
N GLY A 389 19.69 -1.70 5.27
CA GLY A 389 18.88 -1.43 4.07
C GLY A 389 17.93 -0.24 4.22
N GLY A 390 17.36 0.23 3.12
CA GLY A 390 16.50 1.41 3.09
C GLY A 390 16.44 1.97 1.68
N GLU A 391 16.43 3.29 1.56
CA GLU A 391 16.65 3.98 0.30
C GLU A 391 18.01 3.58 -0.31
N PRO A 392 18.07 3.19 -1.60
CA PRO A 392 19.32 2.83 -2.26
C PRO A 392 20.35 3.97 -2.26
N GLY A 393 21.57 3.69 -1.78
CA GLY A 393 22.69 4.65 -1.76
C GLY A 393 22.83 5.47 -0.47
N GLY A 394 21.86 5.40 0.45
CA GLY A 394 21.96 5.98 1.79
C GLY A 394 21.76 4.94 2.90
N ASN A 395 22.14 5.27 4.14
CA ASN A 395 22.21 4.31 5.25
C ASN A 395 21.25 4.67 6.39
N ILE A 396 19.94 4.72 6.15
CA ILE A 396 18.96 5.13 7.18
C ILE A 396 19.12 4.40 8.52
N ARG A 397 18.98 5.16 9.62
CA ARG A 397 19.27 4.68 10.99
C ARG A 397 18.20 5.06 12.00
N GLN A 398 18.32 4.50 13.20
CA GLN A 398 17.58 4.92 14.39
C GLN A 398 18.38 5.96 15.16
N VAL A 399 17.71 6.99 15.67
CA VAL A 399 18.34 8.03 16.50
C VAL A 399 17.49 8.27 17.74
N PHE A 400 18.10 8.27 18.93
CA PHE A 400 17.45 8.81 20.12
C PHE A 400 17.71 10.31 20.19
N LEU A 401 16.67 11.13 20.30
CA LEU A 401 16.71 12.47 20.89
C LEU A 401 16.21 12.40 22.33
N PHE A 402 16.79 13.18 23.25
CA PHE A 402 16.34 13.21 24.65
C PHE A 402 16.62 14.54 25.35
N ASN A 403 15.69 14.97 26.22
CA ASN A 403 15.76 16.27 26.87
C ASN A 403 16.63 16.17 28.15
N PRO A 404 17.84 16.76 28.17
CA PRO A 404 18.77 16.63 29.29
C PRO A 404 18.28 17.32 30.58
N GLU A 405 17.26 18.18 30.51
CA GLU A 405 16.61 18.78 31.69
C GLU A 405 15.61 17.82 32.38
N ARG A 406 15.22 16.74 31.70
CA ARG A 406 14.17 15.80 32.14
C ARG A 406 14.70 14.39 32.41
N VAL A 407 15.62 13.92 31.57
CA VAL A 407 16.12 12.55 31.56
C VAL A 407 17.60 12.53 31.20
N SER A 408 18.38 11.65 31.80
CA SER A 408 19.77 11.41 31.41
C SER A 408 19.91 10.10 30.63
N PHE A 409 20.83 10.08 29.66
CA PHE A 409 21.27 8.87 29.00
C PHE A 409 22.47 8.28 29.75
N VAL A 410 22.55 6.95 29.86
CA VAL A 410 23.70 6.27 30.48
C VAL A 410 24.67 5.86 29.37
N ASP A 411 25.71 6.66 29.16
CA ASP A 411 26.77 6.33 28.21
C ASP A 411 27.67 5.19 28.70
N ARG A 412 27.94 4.23 27.82
CA ARG A 412 28.83 3.11 28.07
C ARG A 412 29.50 2.65 26.78
N ALA A 413 30.82 2.79 26.74
CA ALA A 413 31.66 2.43 25.60
C ALA A 413 31.57 0.93 25.23
N GLY A 414 31.94 0.62 23.98
CA GLY A 414 31.90 -0.73 23.42
C GLY A 414 30.73 -1.00 22.46
N GLY A 415 29.89 -0.02 22.20
CA GLY A 415 28.85 -0.08 21.16
C GLY A 415 29.39 0.47 19.84
N ASP A 416 29.27 -0.32 18.77
CA ASP A 416 29.61 0.06 17.40
C ASP A 416 28.66 -0.65 16.42
N SER A 417 28.89 -0.47 15.11
CA SER A 417 28.05 -0.97 14.02
C SER A 417 27.94 -2.51 13.97
N THR A 418 28.92 -3.22 14.53
CA THR A 418 29.15 -4.68 14.39
C THR A 418 29.27 -5.43 15.72
N THR A 419 29.50 -4.74 16.84
CA THR A 419 29.57 -5.33 18.17
C THR A 419 28.17 -5.47 18.78
N ALA A 420 27.81 -6.71 19.14
CA ALA A 420 26.52 -7.00 19.78
C ALA A 420 26.45 -6.46 21.22
N VAL A 421 25.36 -5.76 21.54
CA VAL A 421 25.04 -5.39 22.93
C VAL A 421 24.46 -6.59 23.68
N GLY A 422 24.98 -6.83 24.88
CA GLY A 422 24.50 -7.84 25.81
C GLY A 422 23.88 -7.23 27.06
N VAL A 423 23.41 -8.09 27.97
CA VAL A 423 22.91 -7.71 29.29
C VAL A 423 23.78 -8.35 30.37
N THR A 424 24.18 -7.56 31.35
CA THR A 424 24.91 -8.00 32.55
C THR A 424 24.15 -7.64 33.83
N LYS A 425 24.55 -8.24 34.95
CA LYS A 425 23.94 -8.04 36.27
C LYS A 425 24.86 -7.24 37.17
N VAL A 426 24.49 -6.00 37.47
CA VAL A 426 25.26 -5.09 38.33
C VAL A 426 24.41 -4.71 39.53
N HIS A 427 24.92 -4.95 40.75
CA HIS A 427 24.22 -4.73 42.02
C HIS A 427 22.78 -5.29 42.09
N GLY A 428 22.52 -6.40 41.39
CA GLY A 428 21.20 -7.03 41.35
C GLY A 428 20.22 -6.48 40.30
N LYS A 429 20.62 -5.45 39.56
CA LYS A 429 19.84 -4.83 38.48
C LYS A 429 20.43 -5.16 37.10
N ALA A 430 19.60 -5.03 36.06
CA ALA A 430 20.04 -5.22 34.68
C ALA A 430 20.85 -4.00 34.22
N GLN A 431 21.82 -4.24 33.34
CA GLN A 431 22.63 -3.21 32.71
C GLN A 431 23.08 -3.72 31.34
N LEU A 432 23.05 -2.88 30.31
CA LEU A 432 23.59 -3.19 29.00
C LEU A 432 25.13 -3.21 29.04
N THR A 433 25.77 -4.06 28.23
CA THR A 433 27.24 -4.07 28.13
C THR A 433 27.80 -2.83 27.45
N ALA A 434 27.02 -2.23 26.55
CA ALA A 434 27.26 -0.95 25.89
C ALA A 434 25.95 -0.15 25.82
N SER A 435 26.02 1.17 25.77
CA SER A 435 24.86 2.05 25.66
C SER A 435 25.32 3.37 25.02
N PRO A 436 24.89 3.72 23.81
CA PRO A 436 24.03 2.91 22.93
C PRO A 436 24.70 1.60 22.48
N GLY A 437 23.91 0.66 21.97
CA GLY A 437 24.41 -0.60 21.39
C GLY A 437 23.42 -1.25 20.41
N ARG A 438 23.91 -2.12 19.52
CA ARG A 438 23.08 -2.80 18.50
C ARG A 438 22.75 -4.24 18.90
N ILE A 439 21.49 -4.68 18.68
CA ILE A 439 21.05 -6.05 18.99
C ILE A 439 21.54 -7.03 17.92
N ASP A 440 22.51 -7.88 18.28
CA ASP A 440 23.05 -8.97 17.44
C ASP A 440 23.30 -8.57 15.96
N PRO A 441 24.06 -7.50 15.68
CA PRO A 441 24.13 -6.86 14.35
C PRO A 441 24.74 -7.73 13.25
N ALA A 442 25.43 -8.83 13.60
CA ALA A 442 26.00 -9.79 12.66
C ALA A 442 25.01 -10.90 12.24
N ASN A 443 23.80 -10.94 12.82
CA ASN A 443 22.79 -11.94 12.49
C ASN A 443 22.22 -11.75 11.08
N SER A 444 22.02 -12.84 10.34
CA SER A 444 21.43 -12.81 8.99
C SER A 444 19.99 -12.28 8.95
N ALA A 445 19.29 -12.23 10.10
CA ALA A 445 18.02 -11.51 10.20
C ALA A 445 18.14 -10.02 9.81
N TRP A 446 19.32 -9.41 9.95
CA TRP A 446 19.58 -8.01 9.63
C TRP A 446 20.28 -7.78 8.29
N THR A 447 20.43 -8.80 7.45
CA THR A 447 20.95 -8.64 6.08
C THR A 447 20.09 -7.61 5.34
N THR A 448 20.73 -6.58 4.79
CA THR A 448 20.08 -5.45 4.11
C THR A 448 18.88 -4.88 4.89
N SER A 449 19.03 -4.73 6.21
CA SER A 449 17.99 -4.18 7.09
C SER A 449 18.59 -3.47 8.30
N ARG A 450 17.84 -2.53 8.89
CA ARG A 450 18.27 -1.71 10.04
C ARG A 450 18.46 -2.60 11.26
N LYS A 451 19.41 -2.24 12.12
CA LYS A 451 19.80 -3.01 13.32
C LYS A 451 19.40 -2.20 14.56
N PRO A 452 18.49 -2.72 15.43
CA PRO A 452 17.90 -1.96 16.52
C PRO A 452 18.92 -1.30 17.46
N LEU A 453 18.62 -0.06 17.84
CA LEU A 453 19.43 0.74 18.77
C LEU A 453 18.87 0.60 20.19
N ALA A 454 19.61 -0.03 21.09
CA ALA A 454 19.27 -0.14 22.50
C ALA A 454 20.02 0.92 23.33
N GLY A 455 19.34 1.50 24.34
CA GLY A 455 19.92 2.48 25.25
C GLY A 455 19.30 2.44 26.66
N GLU A 456 20.09 2.89 27.63
CA GLU A 456 19.66 3.11 29.02
C GLU A 456 19.37 4.59 29.28
N PHE A 457 18.20 4.86 29.84
CA PHE A 457 17.79 6.18 30.30
C PHE A 457 17.53 6.16 31.81
N VAL A 458 17.80 7.28 32.50
CA VAL A 458 17.49 7.45 33.92
C VAL A 458 16.58 8.65 34.13
N PHE A 459 15.42 8.38 34.73
CA PHE A 459 14.36 9.34 35.03
C PHE A 459 14.01 9.26 36.52
N HIS A 460 14.17 10.35 37.28
CA HIS A 460 14.00 10.38 38.75
C HIS A 460 14.69 9.21 39.50
N GLY A 461 15.88 8.80 39.01
CA GLY A 461 16.64 7.68 39.58
C GLY A 461 16.14 6.28 39.22
N LYS A 462 15.20 6.15 38.27
CA LYS A 462 14.70 4.89 37.71
C LYS A 462 15.31 4.66 36.33
N THR A 463 15.83 3.45 36.10
CA THR A 463 16.34 3.04 34.78
C THR A 463 15.21 2.54 33.90
N VAL A 464 15.10 3.10 32.69
CA VAL A 464 14.23 2.64 31.61
C VAL A 464 15.11 2.20 30.44
N PHE A 465 14.87 1.00 29.93
CA PHE A 465 15.53 0.49 28.72
C PHE A 465 14.66 0.85 27.52
N VAL A 466 15.25 1.50 26.53
CA VAL A 466 14.56 1.90 25.29
C VAL A 466 15.27 1.24 24.12
N ILE A 467 14.49 0.61 23.24
CA ILE A 467 14.98 -0.09 22.05
C ILE A 467 14.24 0.49 20.84
N ALA A 468 14.94 1.28 20.04
CA ALA A 468 14.45 1.81 18.76
C ALA A 468 14.60 0.74 17.68
N ASN A 469 13.55 0.52 16.88
CA ASN A 469 13.50 -0.50 15.84
C ASN A 469 13.02 0.15 14.53
N HIS A 470 13.53 -0.34 13.40
CA HIS A 470 12.89 -0.14 12.10
C HIS A 470 13.01 -1.46 11.33
N LEU A 471 12.03 -2.34 11.48
CA LEU A 471 12.11 -3.71 10.96
C LEU A 471 12.04 -3.74 9.42
N ASN A 472 12.27 -4.92 8.82
CA ASN A 472 12.22 -5.10 7.37
C ASN A 472 10.87 -4.68 6.78
N SER A 473 10.89 -3.91 5.68
CA SER A 473 9.67 -3.33 5.09
C SER A 473 8.71 -4.39 4.55
N LYS A 474 7.46 -4.00 4.26
CA LYS A 474 6.48 -4.87 3.59
C LYS A 474 6.75 -5.04 2.08
N GLY A 475 7.86 -4.50 1.56
CA GLY A 475 8.27 -4.66 0.17
C GLY A 475 8.39 -6.13 -0.24
N GLY A 476 7.81 -6.48 -1.39
CA GLY A 476 7.76 -7.87 -1.87
C GLY A 476 6.60 -8.71 -1.30
N ASP A 477 5.76 -8.16 -0.43
CA ASP A 477 4.43 -8.73 -0.16
C ASP A 477 3.47 -8.43 -1.33
N GLN A 478 2.53 -9.34 -1.57
CA GLN A 478 1.50 -9.18 -2.60
C GLN A 478 0.32 -8.34 -2.09
N GLY A 479 -0.18 -7.44 -2.95
CA GLY A 479 -1.35 -6.60 -2.66
C GLY A 479 -2.63 -7.41 -2.44
N LEU A 480 -3.59 -6.84 -1.72
CA LEU A 480 -4.85 -7.53 -1.35
C LEU A 480 -5.66 -8.03 -2.56
N THR A 481 -5.53 -7.38 -3.72
CA THR A 481 -6.16 -7.76 -5.00
C THR A 481 -5.35 -8.76 -5.83
N SER A 482 -4.30 -9.37 -5.26
CA SER A 482 -3.44 -10.32 -5.97
C SER A 482 -4.23 -11.51 -6.52
N GLN A 483 -3.76 -12.01 -7.68
CA GLN A 483 -4.23 -13.27 -8.25
C GLN A 483 -3.97 -14.49 -7.34
N TYR A 484 -3.13 -14.39 -6.32
CA TYR A 484 -2.87 -15.47 -5.36
C TYR A 484 -3.60 -15.22 -4.04
N GLN A 485 -4.41 -16.19 -3.60
CA GLN A 485 -5.26 -16.06 -2.40
C GLN A 485 -5.16 -17.30 -1.49
N PRO A 486 -4.70 -17.16 -0.23
CA PRO A 486 -4.32 -15.92 0.45
C PRO A 486 -3.02 -15.32 -0.10
N VAL A 487 -2.92 -13.99 -0.05
CA VAL A 487 -1.77 -13.24 -0.59
C VAL A 487 -0.45 -13.66 0.05
N VAL A 488 0.60 -13.79 -0.76
CA VAL A 488 1.94 -14.15 -0.30
C VAL A 488 2.58 -12.96 0.41
N ARG A 489 3.05 -13.17 1.64
CA ARG A 489 3.79 -12.19 2.44
C ARG A 489 5.22 -12.64 2.62
N SER A 490 6.05 -12.41 1.60
CA SER A 490 7.42 -12.91 1.59
C SER A 490 8.29 -12.24 2.67
N SER A 491 8.04 -10.95 2.94
CA SER A 491 8.79 -10.11 3.89
C SER A 491 8.66 -10.57 5.34
N GLU A 492 7.54 -11.20 5.71
CA GLU A 492 7.28 -11.72 7.05
C GLU A 492 8.37 -12.73 7.49
N THR A 493 8.99 -13.47 6.57
CA THR A 493 10.05 -14.45 6.91
C THR A 493 11.23 -13.81 7.63
N GLN A 494 11.75 -12.71 7.08
CA GLN A 494 12.86 -11.97 7.71
C GLN A 494 12.37 -11.22 8.95
N ARG A 495 11.21 -10.56 8.88
CA ARG A 495 10.64 -9.77 9.98
C ARG A 495 10.37 -10.62 11.23
N HIS A 496 9.92 -11.86 11.07
CA HIS A 496 9.75 -12.82 12.16
C HIS A 496 11.08 -13.20 12.83
N ALA A 497 12.17 -13.35 12.06
CA ALA A 497 13.50 -13.59 12.61
C ALA A 497 14.01 -12.37 13.42
N GLN A 498 13.83 -11.17 12.89
CA GLN A 498 14.16 -9.90 13.57
C GLN A 498 13.38 -9.73 14.89
N ALA A 499 12.07 -9.92 14.85
CA ALA A 499 11.20 -9.88 16.04
C ALA A 499 11.62 -10.91 17.10
N THR A 500 12.10 -12.09 16.68
CA THR A 500 12.61 -13.12 17.60
C THR A 500 13.85 -12.65 18.35
N LEU A 501 14.77 -11.94 17.69
CA LEU A 501 15.98 -11.37 18.32
C LEU A 501 15.63 -10.25 19.30
N VAL A 502 14.73 -9.34 18.93
CA VAL A 502 14.25 -8.27 19.82
C VAL A 502 13.57 -8.86 21.07
N ASN A 503 12.66 -9.83 20.91
CA ASN A 503 12.03 -10.53 22.03
C ASN A 503 13.06 -11.22 22.94
N ALA A 504 14.05 -11.92 22.35
CA ALA A 504 15.10 -12.61 23.10
C ALA A 504 15.96 -11.63 23.90
N PHE A 505 16.29 -10.46 23.33
CA PHE A 505 17.03 -9.41 24.02
C PHE A 505 16.23 -8.84 25.22
N VAL A 506 14.94 -8.55 25.04
CA VAL A 506 14.06 -8.12 26.15
C VAL A 506 13.93 -9.21 27.22
N ARG A 507 13.88 -10.49 26.85
CA ARG A 507 13.95 -11.61 27.80
C ARG A 507 15.24 -11.61 28.61
N ASN A 508 16.40 -11.36 27.99
CA ASN A 508 17.68 -11.27 28.70
C ASN A 508 17.68 -10.14 29.75
N ILE A 509 17.08 -8.97 29.46
CA ILE A 509 16.88 -7.89 30.44
C ILE A 509 16.00 -8.39 31.61
N LEU A 510 14.86 -8.99 31.29
CA LEU A 510 13.89 -9.44 32.30
C LEU A 510 14.33 -10.69 33.09
N ASP A 511 15.29 -11.47 32.59
CA ASP A 511 15.90 -12.59 33.33
C ASP A 511 16.91 -12.11 34.37
N VAL A 512 17.60 -10.99 34.10
CA VAL A 512 18.43 -10.32 35.11
C VAL A 512 17.57 -9.52 36.11
N GLN A 513 16.56 -8.80 35.62
CA GLN A 513 15.70 -7.93 36.41
C GLN A 513 14.22 -8.06 36.00
N LYS A 514 13.46 -8.86 36.76
CA LYS A 514 12.05 -9.17 36.47
C LYS A 514 11.10 -7.95 36.54
N ASP A 515 11.51 -6.89 37.24
CA ASP A 515 10.82 -5.60 37.36
C ASP A 515 11.43 -4.51 36.46
N ALA A 516 12.17 -4.88 35.40
CA ALA A 516 12.74 -3.91 34.47
C ALA A 516 11.65 -3.28 33.60
N GLU A 517 11.78 -1.97 33.40
CA GLU A 517 10.94 -1.21 32.50
C GLU A 517 11.62 -1.14 31.14
N VAL A 518 11.02 -1.82 30.18
CA VAL A 518 11.52 -1.90 28.80
C VAL A 518 10.45 -1.38 27.86
N ILE A 519 10.87 -0.57 26.90
CA ILE A 519 10.07 -0.07 25.79
C ILE A 519 10.79 -0.48 24.50
N ALA A 520 10.11 -1.23 23.65
CA ALA A 520 10.53 -1.49 22.28
C ALA A 520 9.59 -0.71 21.35
N LEU A 521 10.11 0.29 20.66
CA LEU A 521 9.32 1.19 19.81
C LEU A 521 9.95 1.40 18.45
N GLY A 522 9.19 2.03 17.55
CA GLY A 522 9.60 2.35 16.19
C GLY A 522 8.64 1.77 15.14
N ASP A 523 9.06 1.86 13.88
CA ASP A 523 8.40 1.21 12.77
C ASP A 523 8.64 -0.32 12.85
N MET A 524 7.58 -1.05 13.20
CA MET A 524 7.61 -2.52 13.27
C MET A 524 7.32 -3.15 11.91
N ASN A 525 6.96 -2.36 10.90
CA ASN A 525 6.54 -2.73 9.55
C ASN A 525 5.43 -3.80 9.52
N ASP A 526 4.61 -3.85 10.57
CA ASP A 526 3.55 -4.84 10.67
C ASP A 526 2.44 -4.50 11.66
N PHE A 527 1.29 -5.14 11.44
CA PHE A 527 0.05 -4.91 12.16
C PHE A 527 0.10 -5.38 13.61
N ASP A 528 -0.66 -4.75 14.51
CA ASP A 528 -0.81 -5.18 15.92
C ASP A 528 -1.34 -6.62 16.05
N PHE A 529 -2.11 -7.09 15.06
CA PHE A 529 -2.62 -8.46 14.95
C PHE A 529 -1.72 -9.42 14.15
N SER A 530 -0.55 -9.01 13.65
CA SER A 530 0.32 -9.78 12.73
C SER A 530 1.00 -11.00 13.36
N GLY A 531 1.79 -11.74 12.58
CA GLY A 531 2.72 -12.75 13.12
C GLY A 531 3.87 -12.10 13.90
N THR A 532 4.45 -11.04 13.35
CA THR A 532 5.55 -10.24 13.93
C THR A 532 5.24 -9.75 15.34
N THR A 533 4.10 -9.09 15.55
CA THR A 533 3.71 -8.60 16.88
C THR A 533 3.52 -9.73 17.89
N LYS A 534 2.94 -10.88 17.48
CA LYS A 534 2.82 -12.05 18.37
C LYS A 534 4.16 -12.64 18.79
N ILE A 535 5.20 -12.54 17.95
CA ILE A 535 6.57 -12.95 18.29
C ILE A 535 7.17 -11.96 19.30
N LEU A 536 7.00 -10.65 19.09
CA LEU A 536 7.45 -9.62 20.05
C LEU A 536 6.78 -9.79 21.42
N GLU A 537 5.47 -10.03 21.46
CA GLU A 537 4.69 -10.26 22.69
C GLU A 537 4.90 -11.66 23.31
N SER A 538 5.60 -12.57 22.63
CA SER A 538 5.73 -13.97 23.08
C SER A 538 6.36 -14.08 24.48
N HIS A 539 5.92 -15.09 25.24
CA HIS A 539 6.18 -15.22 26.69
C HIS A 539 5.64 -14.08 27.58
N GLY A 540 4.87 -13.13 27.02
CA GLY A 540 4.25 -12.03 27.78
C GLY A 540 5.25 -11.00 28.30
N VAL A 541 6.41 -10.87 27.64
CA VAL A 541 7.46 -9.90 28.04
C VAL A 541 7.16 -8.48 27.58
N LEU A 542 6.54 -8.35 26.42
CA LEU A 542 6.08 -7.11 25.82
C LEU A 542 4.58 -7.17 25.57
N TRP A 543 3.98 -6.00 25.39
CA TRP A 543 2.59 -5.83 24.97
C TRP A 543 2.44 -4.53 24.19
N SER A 544 1.75 -4.56 23.05
CA SER A 544 1.60 -3.39 22.18
C SER A 544 0.64 -2.36 22.78
N ALA A 545 1.15 -1.17 23.10
CA ALA A 545 0.41 -0.12 23.83
C ALA A 545 -0.75 0.46 23.03
N ILE A 546 -0.74 0.36 21.69
CA ILE A 546 -1.87 0.72 20.82
C ILE A 546 -3.14 -0.08 21.17
N GLN A 547 -3.00 -1.28 21.74
CA GLN A 547 -4.13 -2.06 22.23
C GLN A 547 -4.84 -1.43 23.46
N SER A 548 -4.30 -0.36 24.05
CA SER A 548 -4.99 0.46 25.07
C SER A 548 -6.05 1.38 24.48
N LEU A 549 -5.90 1.79 23.21
CA LEU A 549 -6.84 2.70 22.55
C LEU A 549 -8.18 2.02 22.22
N PRO A 550 -9.28 2.79 22.13
CA PRO A 550 -10.48 2.37 21.40
C PRO A 550 -10.12 1.83 20.02
N THR A 551 -10.79 0.77 19.56
CA THR A 551 -10.44 0.11 18.29
C THR A 551 -10.36 1.08 17.11
N LYS A 552 -11.17 2.13 17.08
CA LYS A 552 -11.25 3.14 16.01
C LYS A 552 -10.10 4.15 15.97
N GLU A 553 -9.16 4.06 16.90
CA GLU A 553 -7.98 4.94 17.02
C GLU A 553 -6.68 4.12 16.88
N ARG A 554 -6.78 2.84 16.46
CA ARG A 554 -5.63 1.92 16.33
C ARG A 554 -5.05 1.94 14.93
N TYR A 555 -4.44 3.06 14.55
CA TYR A 555 -3.67 3.18 13.33
C TYR A 555 -2.51 4.16 13.51
N THR A 556 -1.52 4.06 12.63
CA THR A 556 -0.39 4.99 12.48
C THR A 556 -0.07 5.26 11.00
N TYR A 557 -0.85 4.67 10.10
CA TYR A 557 -0.58 4.59 8.66
C TYR A 557 -1.90 4.53 7.90
N ASP A 558 -1.95 4.99 6.65
CA ASP A 558 -3.08 4.74 5.74
C ASP A 558 -2.55 4.32 4.36
N TYR A 559 -2.96 3.13 3.92
CA TYR A 559 -2.43 2.52 2.71
C TYR A 559 -3.54 1.91 1.86
N GLN A 560 -3.67 2.43 0.64
CA GLN A 560 -4.64 1.96 -0.35
C GLN A 560 -6.08 1.92 0.20
N GLY A 561 -6.58 2.96 0.85
CA GLY A 561 -7.94 2.99 1.40
C GLY A 561 -8.11 2.19 2.70
N ASN A 562 -7.07 2.13 3.54
CA ASN A 562 -7.06 1.34 4.76
C ASN A 562 -6.14 1.96 5.83
N GLU A 563 -6.74 2.52 6.89
CA GLU A 563 -6.04 2.89 8.11
C GLU A 563 -5.48 1.61 8.77
N GLN A 564 -4.19 1.62 9.09
CA GLN A 564 -3.38 0.45 9.47
C GLN A 564 -2.42 0.79 10.61
N VAL A 565 -2.01 -0.22 11.37
CA VAL A 565 -0.88 -0.13 12.31
C VAL A 565 0.38 -0.57 11.58
N LEU A 566 1.42 0.26 11.61
CA LEU A 566 2.74 -0.09 11.07
C LEU A 566 3.82 0.13 12.15
N ASP A 567 3.75 1.28 12.81
CA ASP A 567 4.53 1.69 13.96
C ASP A 567 3.87 1.24 15.26
N GLN A 568 4.68 0.85 16.26
CA GLN A 568 4.16 0.42 17.55
C GLN A 568 5.09 0.79 18.70
N ILE A 569 4.52 1.22 19.83
CA ILE A 569 5.20 1.24 21.13
C ILE A 569 4.80 -0.02 21.91
N LEU A 570 5.72 -0.96 22.10
CA LEU A 570 5.51 -2.14 22.95
C LEU A 570 6.17 -1.95 24.33
N ILE A 571 5.40 -2.21 25.38
CA ILE A 571 5.81 -1.97 26.77
C ILE A 571 5.97 -3.27 27.56
N SER A 572 6.95 -3.28 28.46
CA SER A 572 7.17 -4.42 29.36
C SER A 572 5.99 -4.67 30.30
N LYS A 573 5.90 -5.91 30.81
CA LYS A 573 4.91 -6.29 31.83
C LYS A 573 4.91 -5.35 33.05
N GLN A 574 6.05 -4.82 33.47
CA GLN A 574 6.14 -3.91 34.61
C GLN A 574 5.30 -2.64 34.38
N ILE A 575 5.58 -1.91 33.29
CA ILE A 575 4.85 -0.69 32.90
C ILE A 575 3.35 -0.98 32.75
N ARG A 576 3.00 -2.03 32.02
CA ARG A 576 1.60 -2.44 31.81
C ARG A 576 0.88 -2.75 33.12
N SER A 577 1.54 -3.44 34.05
CA SER A 577 0.92 -3.91 35.31
C SER A 577 0.68 -2.80 36.33
N LYS A 578 1.43 -1.69 36.27
CA LYS A 578 1.14 -0.49 37.07
C LYS A 578 -0.19 0.16 36.66
N GLY A 579 -0.59 0.04 35.39
CA GLY A 579 -1.81 0.65 34.84
C GLY A 579 -1.77 2.18 34.74
N ASP A 580 -0.65 2.81 35.12
CA ASP A 580 -0.44 4.26 35.16
C ASP A 580 0.36 4.72 33.93
N PHE A 581 -0.21 4.49 32.75
CA PHE A 581 0.31 4.96 31.48
C PHE A 581 -0.83 5.48 30.59
N ALA A 582 -0.48 6.38 29.67
CA ALA A 582 -1.32 6.82 28.56
C ALA A 582 -0.53 6.68 27.27
N TYR A 583 -1.16 6.17 26.22
CA TYR A 583 -0.62 6.07 24.88
C TYR A 583 -1.48 6.91 23.93
N ASP A 584 -0.91 7.37 22.83
CA ASP A 584 -1.58 8.19 21.82
C ASP A 584 -0.94 7.94 20.44
N SER A 585 -1.76 7.74 19.42
CA SER A 585 -1.38 7.87 18.00
C SER A 585 -1.76 9.28 17.58
N VAL A 586 -0.80 10.15 17.32
CA VAL A 586 -1.08 11.59 17.18
C VAL A 586 -1.33 11.88 15.71
N HIS A 587 -2.60 11.86 15.28
CA HIS A 587 -2.97 11.88 13.86
C HIS A 587 -2.67 13.24 13.20
N ILE A 588 -1.51 13.32 12.54
CA ILE A 588 -0.95 14.55 11.97
C ILE A 588 -0.33 14.34 10.60
N ASN A 589 -0.39 13.15 10.01
CA ASN A 589 0.25 12.80 8.74
C ASN A 589 -0.70 11.98 7.87
N SER A 590 -0.88 10.68 8.17
CA SER A 590 -1.43 9.66 7.25
C SER A 590 -2.81 9.95 6.65
N GLU A 591 -3.57 10.87 7.23
CA GLU A 591 -4.90 11.27 6.81
C GLU A 591 -4.95 12.48 5.86
N PHE A 592 -3.79 13.10 5.57
CA PHE A 592 -3.69 14.43 4.95
C PHE A 592 -2.87 14.39 3.65
N HIS A 593 -3.34 15.09 2.62
CA HIS A 593 -2.62 15.18 1.33
C HIS A 593 -1.27 15.91 1.44
N ASP A 594 -1.16 16.85 2.38
CA ASP A 594 0.02 17.66 2.69
C ASP A 594 0.81 17.07 3.87
N GLN A 595 0.81 15.74 4.01
CA GLN A 595 1.63 15.05 5.00
C GLN A 595 3.14 15.27 4.76
N ILE A 596 3.93 15.25 5.84
CA ILE A 596 5.40 15.44 5.81
C ILE A 596 6.16 14.16 6.15
N SER A 597 5.42 13.11 6.48
CA SER A 597 5.78 11.70 6.52
C SER A 597 4.49 10.94 6.21
N ASP A 598 4.54 9.73 5.66
CA ASP A 598 3.36 8.87 5.56
C ASP A 598 2.96 8.21 6.91
N HIS A 599 3.80 8.33 7.95
CA HIS A 599 3.56 7.81 9.30
C HIS A 599 3.07 8.86 10.31
N ASP A 600 2.06 8.51 11.11
CA ASP A 600 1.69 9.25 12.33
C ASP A 600 2.61 8.91 13.51
N PRO A 601 3.19 9.91 14.20
CA PRO A 601 4.01 9.67 15.38
C PRO A 601 3.17 9.21 16.58
N GLN A 602 3.78 8.39 17.43
CA GLN A 602 3.15 7.89 18.67
C GLN A 602 3.85 8.44 19.90
N VAL A 603 3.13 8.51 21.02
CA VAL A 603 3.73 8.84 22.33
C VAL A 603 3.15 8.01 23.47
N LEU A 604 4.03 7.49 24.32
CA LEU A 604 3.73 6.88 25.60
C LEU A 604 4.12 7.84 26.73
N ARG A 605 3.22 8.06 27.69
CA ARG A 605 3.48 8.75 28.96
C ARG A 605 3.22 7.79 30.12
N PHE A 606 4.17 7.63 31.04
CA PHE A 606 4.01 6.74 32.20
C PHE A 606 4.89 7.17 33.38
N ARG A 607 4.74 6.53 34.55
CA ARG A 607 5.56 6.79 35.76
C ARG A 607 6.48 5.62 36.11
N PRO A 608 7.82 5.76 35.93
CA PRO A 608 8.83 4.78 36.34
C PRO A 608 8.91 4.43 37.84
#